data_AF-A0A960Q996-F1
#
_entry.id   AF-A0A960Q996-F1
#
_cell.length_a   1.000
_cell.length_b   1.000
_cell.length_c   1.000
_cell.angle_alpha   90.00
_cell.angle_beta   90.00
_cell.angle_gamma   90.00
#
_symmetry.space_group_name_H-M   'P 1'
#
loop_
_entity.id
_entity.type
_entity.pdbx_description
1 polymer ?
#
loop_
_entity_poly.entity_id
_entity_poly.type
_entity_poly.pdbx_seq_one_letter_code
_entity_poly.pdbx_strand_id
1 'polypeptide(L)'
;MSDAPSHPVTLCGQLPPGSLETLLARWGLELVEVGGEADIPGSYWGAPEAGLVGRRVFIRRDTPVHSALHEACHALCMDEARRSVLDTDAGGDDLEECGVCLLQIVLADHLAGVGTARLCRDMDAWGYSFRLGS
;
A
#
# COMPACT_ATOMS: atom_id res chain seq x y z
N MET A 1 -22.88 -23.13 3.45
CA MET A 1 -21.57 -22.52 3.14
C MET A 1 -21.73 -21.05 3.45
N SER A 2 -21.07 -20.58 4.51
CA SER A 2 -21.23 -19.21 4.99
C SER A 2 -20.50 -18.30 4.01
N ASP A 3 -21.23 -17.42 3.32
CA ASP A 3 -20.63 -16.28 2.64
C ASP A 3 -20.01 -15.40 3.73
N ALA A 4 -18.69 -15.38 3.80
CA ALA A 4 -18.00 -14.33 4.54
C ALA A 4 -18.35 -13.01 3.86
N PRO A 5 -18.64 -11.92 4.60
CA PRO A 5 -18.88 -10.63 3.99
C PRO A 5 -17.70 -10.31 3.07
N SER A 6 -17.98 -9.99 1.81
CA SER A 6 -16.96 -9.49 0.90
C SER A 6 -16.36 -8.24 1.54
N HIS A 7 -15.12 -8.32 2.02
CA HIS A 7 -14.40 -7.11 2.40
C HIS A 7 -14.43 -6.17 1.18
N PRO A 8 -14.77 -4.88 1.35
CA PRO A 8 -14.99 -3.98 0.22
C PRO A 8 -13.71 -3.76 -0.61
N VAL A 9 -12.56 -4.17 -0.09
CA VAL A 9 -11.23 -3.96 -0.67
C VAL A 9 -10.46 -5.28 -0.81
N THR A 10 -9.51 -5.33 -1.76
CA THR A 10 -8.59 -6.47 -1.91
C THR A 10 -7.59 -6.47 -0.77
N LEU A 11 -7.42 -7.61 -0.09
CA LEU A 11 -6.48 -7.78 1.02
C LEU A 11 -5.18 -8.43 0.55
N CYS A 12 -4.05 -8.09 1.17
CA CYS A 12 -2.74 -8.63 0.83
C CYS A 12 -2.70 -10.17 0.92
N GLY A 13 -3.41 -10.75 1.89
CA GLY A 13 -3.52 -12.20 2.04
C GLY A 13 -4.29 -12.92 0.91
N GLN A 14 -4.97 -12.18 0.02
CA GLN A 14 -5.67 -12.70 -1.15
C GLN A 14 -4.80 -12.71 -2.42
N LEU A 15 -3.63 -12.06 -2.38
CA LEU A 15 -2.69 -12.05 -3.50
C LEU A 15 -2.01 -13.42 -3.66
N PRO A 16 -1.56 -13.77 -4.89
CA PRO A 16 -0.66 -14.90 -5.07
C PRO A 16 0.58 -14.75 -4.17
N PRO A 17 1.04 -15.83 -3.50
CA PRO A 17 2.20 -15.76 -2.61
C PRO A 17 3.42 -15.13 -3.30
N GLY A 18 4.06 -14.17 -2.62
CA GLY A 18 5.26 -13.49 -3.09
C GLY A 18 5.04 -12.46 -4.21
N SER A 19 3.82 -12.24 -4.71
CA SER A 19 3.60 -11.30 -5.82
C SER A 19 3.88 -9.85 -5.43
N LEU A 20 3.42 -9.43 -4.24
CA LEU A 20 3.66 -8.09 -3.72
C LEU A 20 5.15 -7.90 -3.38
N GLU A 21 5.76 -8.87 -2.70
CA GLU A 21 7.20 -8.87 -2.40
C GLU A 21 8.04 -8.73 -3.68
N THR A 22 7.74 -9.54 -4.71
CA THR A 22 8.43 -9.49 -6.00
C THR A 22 8.27 -8.14 -6.69
N LEU A 23 7.10 -7.49 -6.57
CA LEU A 23 6.87 -6.17 -7.13
C LEU A 23 7.70 -5.10 -6.39
N LEU A 24 7.67 -5.10 -5.06
CA LEU A 24 8.39 -4.14 -4.22
C LEU A 24 9.91 -4.28 -4.36
N ALA A 25 10.42 -5.50 -4.48
CA ALA A 25 11.83 -5.79 -4.65
C ALA A 25 12.42 -5.16 -5.94
N ARG A 26 11.61 -4.93 -6.98
CA ARG A 26 12.07 -4.24 -8.22
C ARG A 26 12.57 -2.83 -7.95
N TRP A 27 12.10 -2.21 -6.87
CA TRP A 27 12.47 -0.88 -6.45
C TRP A 27 13.31 -0.87 -5.17
N GLY A 28 13.82 -2.03 -4.77
CA GLY A 28 14.62 -2.21 -3.55
C GLY A 28 13.83 -1.90 -2.27
N LEU A 29 12.52 -2.12 -2.27
CA LEU A 29 11.68 -2.09 -1.07
C LEU A 29 11.53 -3.53 -0.54
N GLU A 30 11.49 -3.67 0.78
CA GLU A 30 11.32 -4.94 1.48
C GLU A 30 9.88 -5.03 2.01
N LEU A 31 9.20 -6.16 1.77
CA LEU A 31 7.89 -6.44 2.35
C LEU A 31 8.08 -7.23 3.65
N VAL A 32 7.50 -6.77 4.75
CA VAL A 32 7.55 -7.43 6.06
C VAL A 32 6.13 -7.79 6.49
N GLU A 33 5.78 -9.08 6.46
CA GLU A 33 4.52 -9.56 7.02
C GLU A 33 4.65 -9.73 8.55
N VAL A 34 3.80 -9.04 9.30
CA VAL A 34 3.69 -9.19 10.76
C VAL A 34 2.55 -10.15 11.13
N GLY A 35 2.57 -10.66 12.36
CA GLY A 35 1.53 -11.57 12.86
C GLY A 35 0.14 -10.93 12.87
N GLY A 36 -0.92 -11.73 12.70
CA GLY A 36 -2.30 -11.22 12.55
C GLY A 36 -2.83 -10.36 13.69
N GLU A 37 -2.31 -10.54 14.91
CA GLU A 37 -2.68 -9.77 16.10
C GLU A 37 -1.62 -8.71 16.49
N ALA A 38 -0.52 -8.62 15.73
CA ALA A 38 0.53 -7.65 16.00
C ALA A 38 0.12 -6.25 15.47
N ASP A 39 0.64 -5.21 16.13
CA ASP A 39 0.65 -3.88 15.57
C ASP A 39 1.51 -3.85 14.28
N ILE A 40 1.16 -2.96 13.35
CA ILE A 40 1.90 -2.76 12.10
C ILE A 40 2.89 -1.61 12.32
N PRO A 41 4.21 -1.87 12.37
CA PRO A 41 5.22 -0.82 12.57
C PRO A 41 5.18 0.21 11.44
N GLY A 42 5.29 1.49 11.79
CA GLY A 42 5.29 2.57 10.80
C GLY A 42 3.92 2.90 10.22
N SER A 43 2.83 2.34 10.75
CA SER A 43 1.46 2.71 10.35
C SER A 43 1.03 3.97 11.10
N TYR A 44 0.42 4.90 10.39
CA TYR A 44 -0.04 6.18 10.93
C TYR A 44 -1.38 6.04 11.66
N TRP A 45 -2.32 5.28 11.08
CA TRP A 45 -3.66 5.08 11.63
C TRP A 45 -3.82 3.77 12.43
N GLY A 46 -2.77 2.94 12.44
CA GLY A 46 -2.80 1.60 12.99
C GLY A 46 -3.46 0.59 12.05
N ALA A 47 -3.46 -0.66 12.48
CA ALA A 47 -3.93 -1.74 11.63
C ALA A 47 -5.43 -1.62 11.28
N PRO A 48 -5.84 -1.95 10.03
CA PRO A 48 -5.08 -2.74 9.05
C PRO A 48 -4.27 -1.92 8.04
N GLU A 49 -4.09 -0.61 8.23
CA GLU A 49 -3.23 0.21 7.36
C GLU A 49 -1.80 -0.37 7.33
N ALA A 50 -1.19 -0.39 6.15
CA ALA A 50 0.22 -0.70 5.99
C ALA A 50 1.07 0.34 6.74
N GLY A 51 2.29 -0.06 7.11
CA GLY A 51 3.23 0.84 7.72
C GLY A 51 4.51 0.96 6.92
N LEU A 52 5.23 2.06 7.12
CA LEU A 52 6.45 2.36 6.39
C LEU A 52 7.56 2.83 7.34
N VAL A 53 8.69 2.11 7.32
CA VAL A 53 9.92 2.51 8.04
C VAL A 53 11.11 2.33 7.11
N GLY A 54 11.71 3.44 6.71
CA GLY A 54 12.78 3.46 5.71
C GLY A 54 12.36 2.84 4.38
N ARG A 55 12.91 1.65 4.07
CA ARG A 55 12.61 0.88 2.84
C ARG A 55 11.70 -0.32 3.07
N ARG A 56 11.18 -0.48 4.29
CA ARG A 56 10.37 -1.63 4.69
C ARG A 56 8.91 -1.23 4.74
N VAL A 57 8.10 -1.97 3.99
CA VAL A 57 6.64 -1.89 4.02
C VAL A 57 6.12 -3.02 4.90
N PHE A 58 5.49 -2.67 6.01
CA PHE A 58 4.93 -3.61 6.97
C PHE A 58 3.46 -3.85 6.66
N ILE A 59 3.06 -5.12 6.63
CA ILE A 59 1.67 -5.51 6.36
C ILE A 59 1.22 -6.62 7.30
N ARG A 60 -0.09 -6.76 7.45
CA ARG A 60 -0.75 -8.00 7.85
C ARG A 60 -1.47 -8.61 6.67
N ARG A 61 -1.93 -9.85 6.83
CA ARG A 61 -2.75 -10.53 5.81
C ARG A 61 -4.06 -9.80 5.52
N ASP A 62 -4.60 -9.06 6.49
CA ASP A 62 -5.80 -8.23 6.37
C ASP A 62 -5.51 -6.78 5.94
N THR A 63 -4.25 -6.43 5.67
CA THR A 63 -3.91 -5.11 5.12
C THR A 63 -4.46 -4.96 3.70
N PRO A 64 -5.18 -3.86 3.37
CA PRO A 64 -5.61 -3.59 2.01
C PRO A 64 -4.43 -3.42 1.05
N VAL A 65 -4.55 -3.96 -0.16
CA VAL A 65 -3.49 -3.87 -1.18
C VAL A 65 -3.21 -2.43 -1.57
N HIS A 66 -4.24 -1.58 -1.67
CA HIS A 66 -4.04 -0.16 -1.97
C HIS A 66 -3.26 0.57 -0.87
N SER A 67 -3.44 0.20 0.40
CA SER A 67 -2.67 0.78 1.52
C SER A 67 -1.19 0.38 1.43
N ALA A 68 -0.89 -0.90 1.18
CA ALA A 68 0.50 -1.34 0.99
C ALA A 68 1.18 -0.69 -0.22
N LEU A 69 0.45 -0.49 -1.32
CA LEU A 69 0.98 0.22 -2.49
C LEU A 69 1.14 1.72 -2.22
N HIS A 70 0.25 2.36 -1.46
CA HIS A 70 0.34 3.76 -1.07
C HIS A 70 1.64 4.02 -0.29
N GLU A 71 1.90 3.23 0.75
CA GLU A 71 3.16 3.30 1.50
C GLU A 71 4.39 3.03 0.64
N ALA A 72 4.33 2.02 -0.23
CA ALA A 72 5.42 1.78 -1.18
C ALA A 72 5.67 3.01 -2.07
N CYS A 73 4.62 3.64 -2.56
CA CYS A 73 4.70 4.83 -3.41
C CYS A 73 5.24 6.06 -2.67
N HIS A 74 4.91 6.26 -1.39
CA HIS A 74 5.57 7.26 -0.55
C HIS A 74 7.09 7.08 -0.57
N ALA A 75 7.55 5.85 -0.29
CA ALA A 75 8.97 5.56 -0.35
C ALA A 75 9.53 5.90 -1.75
N LEU A 76 8.88 5.53 -2.85
CA LEU A 76 9.38 5.81 -4.21
C LEU A 76 9.44 7.31 -4.56
N CYS A 77 8.53 8.12 -4.05
CA CYS A 77 8.49 9.57 -4.28
C CYS A 77 9.54 10.34 -3.45
N MET A 78 9.98 9.79 -2.32
CA MET A 78 11.00 10.41 -1.47
C MET A 78 12.41 10.34 -2.05
N ASP A 79 13.22 11.36 -1.75
CA ASP A 79 14.67 11.25 -1.88
C ASP A 79 15.27 10.30 -0.81
N GLU A 80 16.55 9.95 -0.98
CA GLU A 80 17.23 9.04 -0.06
C GLU A 80 17.39 9.63 1.35
N ALA A 81 17.55 10.96 1.47
CA ALA A 81 17.76 11.62 2.75
C ALA A 81 16.51 11.51 3.64
N ARG A 82 15.33 11.86 3.11
CA ARG A 82 14.02 11.70 3.79
C ARG A 82 13.76 10.24 4.13
N ARG A 83 13.97 9.35 3.16
CA ARG A 83 13.75 7.92 3.34
C ARG A 83 14.64 7.31 4.42
N SER A 84 15.88 7.77 4.57
CA SER A 84 16.83 7.19 5.54
C SER A 84 16.44 7.41 7.00
N VAL A 85 15.64 8.44 7.28
CA VAL A 85 15.19 8.81 8.64
C VAL A 85 13.70 8.57 8.85
N LEU A 86 13.01 7.98 7.87
CA LEU A 86 11.57 7.78 7.90
C LEU A 86 11.15 6.74 8.94
N ASP A 87 10.24 7.16 9.82
CA ASP A 87 9.59 6.33 10.83
C ASP A 87 8.11 6.76 10.93
N THR A 88 7.22 6.14 10.14
CA THR A 88 5.78 6.44 10.00
C THR A 88 5.44 7.61 9.07
N ASP A 89 5.72 8.86 9.46
CA ASP A 89 5.21 10.03 8.72
C ASP A 89 6.05 10.35 7.48
N ALA A 90 5.44 10.19 6.31
CA ALA A 90 6.07 10.47 5.01
C ALA A 90 6.42 11.96 4.81
N GLY A 91 5.67 12.88 5.43
CA GLY A 91 5.88 14.32 5.32
C GLY A 91 5.81 14.87 3.89
N GLY A 92 5.01 14.25 3.02
CA GLY A 92 4.76 14.69 1.65
C GLY A 92 3.88 15.94 1.57
N ASP A 93 3.91 16.63 0.43
CA ASP A 93 2.97 17.70 0.11
C ASP A 93 1.81 17.21 -0.77
N ASP A 94 0.79 18.05 -0.99
CA ASP A 94 -0.39 17.70 -1.79
C ASP A 94 -0.04 17.21 -3.22
N LEU A 95 1.07 17.69 -3.79
CA LEU A 95 1.51 17.29 -5.13
C LEU A 95 2.17 15.90 -5.09
N GLU A 96 2.97 15.63 -4.07
CA GLU A 96 3.53 14.31 -3.79
C GLU A 96 2.41 13.30 -3.57
N GLU A 97 1.38 13.63 -2.77
CA GLU A 97 0.20 12.77 -2.57
C GLU A 97 -0.51 12.42 -3.88
N CYS A 98 -0.64 13.38 -4.79
CA CYS A 98 -1.18 13.12 -6.12
C CYS A 98 -0.28 12.15 -6.92
N GLY A 99 1.04 12.31 -6.81
CA GLY A 99 2.02 11.40 -7.41
C GLY A 99 1.93 9.98 -6.84
N VAL A 100 1.80 9.86 -5.52
CA VAL A 100 1.64 8.58 -4.80
C VAL A 100 0.35 7.89 -5.21
N CYS A 101 -0.76 8.63 -5.29
CA CYS A 101 -2.05 8.12 -5.75
C CYS A 101 -2.04 7.67 -7.21
N LEU A 102 -1.36 8.40 -8.10
CA LEU A 102 -1.22 7.97 -9.49
C LEU A 102 -0.33 6.72 -9.59
N LEU A 103 0.80 6.71 -8.87
CA LEU A 103 1.77 5.62 -8.95
C LEU A 103 1.21 4.31 -8.40
N GLN A 104 0.43 4.32 -7.32
CA GLN A 104 -0.19 3.09 -6.80
C GLN A 104 -1.14 2.46 -7.83
N ILE A 105 -1.88 3.29 -8.58
CA ILE A 105 -2.77 2.84 -9.65
C ILE A 105 -1.97 2.16 -10.77
N VAL A 106 -0.87 2.78 -11.20
CA VAL A 106 0.02 2.20 -12.23
C VAL A 106 0.64 0.88 -11.75
N LEU A 107 1.09 0.82 -10.49
CA LEU A 107 1.72 -0.39 -9.95
C LEU A 107 0.73 -1.55 -9.78
N ALA A 108 -0.56 -1.27 -9.57
CA ALA A 108 -1.57 -2.30 -9.42
C ALA A 108 -1.76 -3.18 -10.68
N ASP A 109 -1.45 -2.68 -11.87
CA ASP A 109 -1.46 -3.48 -13.11
C ASP A 109 -0.41 -4.59 -13.13
N HIS A 110 0.59 -4.53 -12.25
CA HIS A 110 1.58 -5.60 -12.09
C HIS A 110 1.15 -6.70 -11.12
N LEU A 111 -0.01 -6.56 -10.46
CA LEU A 111 -0.56 -7.55 -9.54
C LEU A 111 -1.76 -8.26 -10.16
N ALA A 112 -1.63 -9.58 -10.34
CA ALA A 112 -2.70 -10.40 -10.90
C ALA A 112 -3.97 -10.33 -10.03
N GLY A 113 -5.10 -10.01 -10.65
CA GLY A 113 -6.41 -9.91 -9.97
C GLY A 113 -6.67 -8.56 -9.28
N VAL A 114 -5.70 -7.65 -9.25
CA VAL A 114 -5.89 -6.26 -8.82
C VAL A 114 -6.13 -5.42 -10.08
N GLY A 115 -5.08 -4.89 -10.70
CA GLY A 115 -5.21 -3.95 -11.82
C GLY A 115 -5.82 -2.62 -11.41
N THR A 116 -5.64 -1.62 -12.27
CA THR A 116 -6.08 -0.24 -12.11
C THR A 116 -7.54 -0.13 -11.68
N ALA A 117 -8.45 -0.79 -12.41
CA ALA A 117 -9.87 -0.67 -12.17
C ALA A 117 -10.32 -1.24 -10.82
N ARG A 118 -9.68 -2.31 -10.32
CA ARG A 118 -9.97 -2.83 -8.98
C ARG A 118 -9.41 -1.90 -7.93
N LEU A 119 -8.17 -1.45 -8.10
CA LEU A 119 -7.52 -0.57 -7.13
C LEU A 119 -8.34 0.70 -6.90
N CYS A 120 -8.79 1.37 -7.97
CA CYS A 120 -9.63 2.57 -7.83
C CYS A 120 -10.92 2.28 -7.06
N ARG A 121 -11.58 1.14 -7.30
CA ARG A 121 -12.77 0.76 -6.51
C ARG A 121 -12.46 0.50 -5.05
N ASP A 122 -11.31 -0.10 -4.77
CA ASP A 122 -10.88 -0.37 -3.39
C ASP A 122 -10.58 0.95 -2.66
N MET A 123 -9.89 1.90 -3.33
CA MET A 123 -9.66 3.26 -2.80
C MET A 123 -10.98 3.97 -2.50
N ASP A 124 -11.91 3.98 -3.46
CA ASP A 124 -13.23 4.60 -3.32
C ASP A 124 -14.01 3.98 -2.14
N ALA A 125 -13.95 2.66 -1.99
CA ALA A 125 -14.64 1.95 -0.92
C ALA A 125 -13.97 2.13 0.46
N TRP A 126 -12.67 2.44 0.50
CA TRP A 126 -11.95 2.82 1.71
C TRP A 126 -12.25 4.26 2.13
N GLY A 127 -12.55 5.14 1.18
CA GLY A 127 -13.00 6.51 1.42
C GLY A 127 -12.11 7.60 0.81
N TYR A 128 -11.26 7.28 -0.18
CA TYR A 128 -10.49 8.29 -0.92
C TYR A 128 -10.42 7.97 -2.42
N SER A 129 -10.26 9.01 -3.25
CA SER A 129 -10.29 8.86 -4.71
C SER A 129 -9.24 9.75 -5.38
N PHE A 130 -8.58 9.22 -6.42
CA PHE A 130 -7.70 10.01 -7.29
C PHE A 130 -8.46 10.47 -8.54
N ARG A 131 -8.27 11.73 -8.95
CA ARG A 131 -8.85 12.31 -10.17
C ARG A 131 -7.75 12.98 -10.99
N LEU A 132 -7.53 12.49 -12.21
CA LEU A 132 -6.54 13.05 -13.13
C LEU A 132 -7.12 14.31 -13.81
N GLY A 133 -6.67 15.48 -13.36
CA GLY A 133 -7.09 16.79 -13.92
C GLY A 133 -8.42 17.28 -13.35
N SER A 134 -8.47 18.60 -13.11
CA SER A 134 -9.68 19.37 -12.77
C SER A 134 -10.08 20.28 -13.93
#